data_AF-A0A4Y2L3V4-F1
#
_entry.id   AF-A0A4Y2L3V4-F1
#
_cell.length_a   1.000
_cell.length_b   1.000
_cell.length_c   1.000
_cell.angle_alpha   90.00
_cell.angle_beta   90.00
_cell.angle_gamma   90.00
#
_symmetry.space_group_name_H-M   'P 1'
#
loop_
_entity.id
_entity.type
_entity.pdbx_description
1 polymer ?
#
loop_
_entity_poly.entity_id
_entity_poly.type
_entity_poly.pdbx_seq_one_letter_code
_entity_poly.pdbx_strand_id
1 'polypeptide(L)'
;MECQKVEIASVETNHLNGFSAAADPFNLKELSPVGPVVENLENNSDKESSVQSDIPTLLQVFKNVYDQRIASIENNADFDRNRKNEEKVTVLEQYIQHVLEQNDTFVSTMLELETEAQQRVKQMEKRLKSSAKTTMEAVINVHECEKEMRRLVEERLYIESLYNDAQQHLSTCKEENSFLRDQNCNLSHDVQALLHIIHHARSTGHWEMSCVTFCEVTPEQVFGPVQSISNVYVSESPQSEYDSVEGAKKGLSSDISSQETTDSNTSSPYMVHPVRVPFSDANSNCHSCSDGSHTE
;
A
#
# COMPACT_ATOMS: atom_id res chain seq x y z
N MET A 1 -27.01 29.60 2.07
CA MET A 1 -26.08 28.45 2.03
C MET A 1 -25.08 28.75 0.95
N GLU A 2 -23.97 29.35 1.35
CA GLU A 2 -22.91 29.85 0.48
C GLU A 2 -21.97 28.70 0.12
N CYS A 3 -21.74 28.50 -1.18
CA CYS A 3 -20.72 27.61 -1.69
C CYS A 3 -19.38 28.35 -1.69
N GLN A 4 -18.50 28.04 -0.74
CA GLN A 4 -17.11 28.48 -0.76
C GLN A 4 -16.31 27.69 -1.80
N LYS A 5 -15.77 28.43 -2.77
CA LYS A 5 -14.90 27.98 -3.85
C LYS A 5 -13.46 28.05 -3.31
N VAL A 6 -12.82 26.91 -3.10
CA VAL A 6 -11.41 26.85 -2.69
C VAL A 6 -10.54 26.84 -3.94
N GLU A 7 -9.74 27.89 -4.08
CA GLU A 7 -8.77 28.14 -5.13
C GLU A 7 -7.43 27.51 -4.71
N ILE A 8 -6.97 26.49 -5.44
CA ILE A 8 -5.68 25.84 -5.17
C ILE A 8 -4.64 26.50 -6.09
N ALA A 9 -3.74 27.25 -5.47
CA ALA A 9 -2.60 27.88 -6.11
C ALA A 9 -1.59 26.83 -6.60
N SER A 10 -1.09 27.05 -7.81
CA SER A 10 -0.03 26.29 -8.46
C SER A 10 1.33 26.60 -7.82
N VAL A 11 2.08 25.57 -7.40
CA VAL A 11 3.49 25.68 -7.03
C VAL A 11 4.34 25.13 -8.17
N GLU A 12 5.13 26.00 -8.76
CA GLU A 12 6.14 25.71 -9.77
C GLU A 12 7.25 24.83 -9.19
N THR A 13 7.55 23.73 -9.87
CA THR A 13 8.78 22.95 -9.64
C THR A 13 9.68 23.08 -10.87
N ASN A 14 10.90 23.58 -10.67
CA ASN A 14 11.94 23.60 -11.68
C ASN A 14 13.22 22.93 -11.19
N HIS A 15 13.63 21.94 -11.98
CA HIS A 15 14.99 21.51 -12.29
C HIS A 15 15.93 20.99 -11.19
N LEU A 16 16.14 19.66 -11.19
CA LEU A 16 17.47 19.08 -11.31
C LEU A 16 17.45 17.91 -12.30
N ASN A 17 18.20 18.08 -13.39
CA ASN A 17 18.50 17.07 -14.41
C ASN A 17 19.69 16.21 -13.97
N GLY A 18 19.61 14.91 -14.24
CA GLY A 18 20.79 14.08 -14.48
C GLY A 18 20.73 12.72 -13.81
N PHE A 19 20.14 11.73 -14.48
CA PHE A 19 20.73 10.39 -14.61
C PHE A 19 20.13 9.66 -15.82
N SER A 20 21.02 9.03 -16.57
CA SER A 20 20.82 8.40 -17.86
C SER A 20 20.46 6.93 -17.71
N ALA A 21 19.51 6.48 -18.54
CA ALA A 21 19.35 5.16 -19.15
C ALA A 21 19.36 3.90 -18.25
N ALA A 22 18.17 3.33 -18.02
CA ALA A 22 17.94 1.88 -18.13
C ALA A 22 16.43 1.55 -18.06
N ALA A 23 15.94 0.89 -19.13
CA ALA A 23 14.78 0.01 -19.21
C ALA A 23 13.42 0.48 -18.65
N ASP A 24 12.49 0.79 -19.56
CA ASP A 24 11.04 0.72 -19.32
C ASP A 24 10.59 -0.75 -19.20
N PRO A 25 9.93 -1.13 -18.10
CA PRO A 25 8.84 -2.10 -18.18
C PRO A 25 7.55 -1.44 -17.67
N PHE A 26 6.44 -1.70 -18.38
CA PHE A 26 5.07 -1.28 -18.08
C PHE A 26 4.59 0.06 -18.67
N ASN A 27 4.40 0.04 -19.99
CA ASN A 27 3.45 0.91 -20.67
C ASN A 27 2.00 0.49 -20.30
N LEU A 28 1.46 1.06 -19.23
CA LEU A 28 0.06 0.90 -18.79
C LEU A 28 -0.82 2.02 -19.38
N LYS A 29 -0.89 2.07 -20.72
CA LYS A 29 -1.89 2.85 -21.46
C LYS A 29 -2.56 1.96 -22.52
N GLU A 30 -3.16 0.87 -22.05
CA GLU A 30 -4.21 0.14 -22.75
C GLU A 30 -5.02 -0.68 -21.74
N LEU A 31 -5.77 0.00 -20.87
CA LEU A 31 -6.88 -0.63 -20.15
C LEU A 31 -8.13 0.22 -20.40
N SER A 32 -8.76 -0.10 -21.53
CA SER A 32 -10.15 0.21 -21.82
C SER A 32 -11.05 -0.37 -20.70
N PRO A 33 -12.17 0.30 -20.36
CA PRO A 33 -13.00 -0.10 -19.23
C PRO A 33 -13.67 -1.46 -19.50
N VAL A 34 -13.47 -2.42 -18.58
CA VAL A 34 -14.30 -3.62 -18.48
C VAL A 34 -15.68 -3.17 -17.99
N GLY A 35 -16.53 -2.80 -18.94
CA GLY A 35 -17.96 -2.68 -18.71
C GLY A 35 -18.57 -4.06 -18.40
N PRO A 36 -19.74 -4.11 -17.73
CA PRO A 36 -20.42 -5.36 -17.44
C PRO A 36 -20.99 -5.92 -18.74
N VAL A 37 -20.42 -7.03 -19.24
CA VAL A 37 -21.05 -7.83 -20.29
C VAL A 37 -22.11 -8.71 -19.61
N VAL A 38 -23.27 -8.12 -19.36
CA VAL A 38 -24.53 -8.82 -19.12
C VAL A 38 -25.44 -8.39 -20.26
N GLU A 39 -25.44 -9.16 -21.34
CA GLU A 39 -26.53 -9.35 -22.30
C GLU A 39 -25.96 -10.09 -23.51
N ASN A 40 -26.22 -11.39 -23.56
CA ASN A 40 -26.55 -12.18 -24.76
C ASN A 40 -26.71 -13.64 -24.33
N LEU A 41 -27.66 -13.85 -23.40
CA LEU A 41 -28.41 -15.09 -23.31
C LEU A 41 -29.56 -14.94 -24.29
N GLU A 42 -29.34 -15.30 -25.56
CA GLU A 42 -30.36 -15.76 -26.50
C GLU A 42 -29.71 -15.96 -27.88
N ASN A 43 -30.12 -17.04 -28.57
CA ASN A 43 -29.83 -17.37 -29.96
C ASN A 43 -28.55 -18.17 -30.27
N ASN A 44 -28.41 -19.34 -29.64
CA ASN A 44 -27.75 -20.50 -30.28
C ASN A 44 -28.44 -21.82 -29.92
N SER A 45 -29.78 -21.85 -29.95
CA SER A 45 -30.60 -23.03 -29.65
C SER A 45 -31.11 -23.78 -30.90
N ASP A 46 -30.78 -23.36 -32.13
CA ASP A 46 -31.48 -23.87 -33.32
C ASP A 46 -30.56 -24.43 -34.43
N LYS A 47 -29.46 -25.08 -34.07
CA LYS A 47 -28.62 -25.82 -35.04
C LYS A 47 -28.28 -27.25 -34.63
N GLU A 48 -29.18 -27.92 -33.93
CA GLU A 48 -29.12 -29.37 -33.66
C GLU A 48 -30.31 -30.15 -34.25
N SER A 49 -30.96 -29.68 -35.32
CA SER A 49 -32.17 -30.32 -35.87
C SER A 49 -32.04 -30.92 -37.27
N SER A 50 -30.84 -31.31 -37.72
CA SER A 50 -30.69 -31.95 -39.05
C SER A 50 -30.16 -33.39 -39.05
N VAL A 51 -29.73 -33.94 -37.91
CA VAL A 51 -29.18 -35.32 -37.86
C VAL A 51 -30.25 -36.35 -37.44
N GLN A 52 -31.42 -35.89 -37.00
CA GLN A 52 -32.42 -36.76 -36.35
C GLN A 52 -33.33 -37.53 -37.33
N SER A 53 -33.21 -37.35 -38.65
CA SER A 53 -34.09 -37.98 -39.66
C SER A 53 -33.53 -39.19 -40.41
N ASP A 54 -32.25 -39.52 -40.24
CA ASP A 54 -31.59 -40.43 -41.18
C ASP A 54 -31.72 -41.91 -40.80
N ILE A 55 -31.81 -42.20 -39.49
CA ILE A 55 -31.90 -43.57 -38.97
C ILE A 55 -33.25 -44.24 -39.31
N PRO A 56 -34.43 -43.58 -39.12
CA PRO A 56 -35.71 -44.17 -39.51
C PRO A 56 -35.80 -44.41 -41.02
N THR A 57 -35.25 -43.50 -41.82
CA THR A 57 -35.20 -43.61 -43.28
C THR A 57 -34.34 -44.80 -43.72
N LEU A 58 -33.18 -44.99 -43.10
CA LEU A 58 -32.28 -46.10 -43.39
C LEU A 58 -32.92 -47.45 -43.04
N LEU A 59 -33.57 -47.56 -41.88
CA LEU A 59 -34.30 -48.78 -41.47
C LEU A 59 -35.42 -49.12 -42.46
N GLN A 60 -36.13 -48.11 -42.98
CA GLN A 60 -37.15 -48.30 -44.00
C GLN A 60 -36.57 -48.82 -45.32
N VAL A 61 -35.40 -48.32 -45.73
CA VAL A 61 -34.70 -48.81 -46.93
C VAL A 61 -34.27 -50.27 -46.77
N PHE A 62 -33.70 -50.65 -45.62
CA PHE A 62 -33.34 -52.04 -45.35
C PHE A 62 -34.55 -52.96 -45.42
N LYS A 63 -35.63 -52.60 -44.74
CA LYS A 63 -36.89 -53.36 -44.80
C LYS A 63 -37.35 -53.58 -46.24
N ASN A 64 -37.36 -52.52 -47.05
CA ASN A 64 -37.79 -52.60 -48.45
C ASN A 64 -36.90 -53.55 -49.27
N VAL A 65 -35.59 -53.62 -49.02
CA VAL A 65 -34.67 -54.55 -49.71
C VAL A 65 -35.02 -56.01 -49.40
N TYR A 66 -35.34 -56.32 -48.15
CA TYR A 66 -35.75 -57.68 -47.75
C TYR A 66 -37.14 -58.03 -48.27
N ASP A 67 -38.09 -57.11 -48.20
CA ASP A 67 -39.43 -57.28 -48.77
C ASP A 67 -39.36 -57.54 -50.28
N GLN A 68 -38.50 -56.81 -51.00
CA GLN A 68 -38.28 -57.00 -52.44
C GLN A 68 -37.61 -58.35 -52.76
N ARG A 69 -36.68 -58.80 -51.92
CA ARG A 69 -36.01 -60.10 -52.08
C ARG A 69 -36.97 -61.26 -51.84
N ILE A 70 -37.85 -61.16 -50.83
CA ILE A 70 -38.91 -62.13 -50.55
C ILE A 70 -39.93 -62.17 -51.70
N ALA A 71 -40.35 -61.01 -52.21
CA ALA A 71 -41.26 -60.91 -53.35
C ALA A 71 -40.65 -61.54 -54.62
N SER A 72 -39.34 -61.42 -54.80
CA SER A 72 -38.62 -62.04 -55.93
C SER A 72 -38.61 -63.58 -55.83
N ILE A 73 -38.44 -64.14 -54.63
CA ILE A 73 -38.51 -65.59 -54.38
C ILE A 73 -39.94 -66.11 -54.57
N GLU A 74 -40.94 -65.35 -54.13
CA GLU A 74 -42.36 -65.69 -54.25
C GLU A 74 -42.81 -65.80 -55.71
N ASN A 75 -42.36 -64.87 -56.55
CA ASN A 75 -42.68 -64.80 -57.97
C ASN A 75 -41.81 -65.71 -58.85
N ASN A 76 -40.79 -66.37 -58.28
CA ASN A 76 -39.91 -67.24 -59.06
C ASN A 76 -40.64 -68.53 -59.47
N ALA A 77 -40.81 -68.76 -60.77
CA ALA A 77 -41.55 -69.91 -61.30
C ALA A 77 -40.77 -71.24 -61.20
N ASP A 78 -39.43 -71.16 -61.07
CA ASP A 78 -38.54 -72.32 -61.09
C ASP A 78 -38.46 -73.06 -59.75
N PHE A 79 -39.02 -72.49 -58.69
CA PHE A 79 -39.04 -73.09 -57.36
C PHE A 79 -40.40 -73.70 -57.02
N ASP A 80 -40.36 -74.91 -56.48
CA ASP A 80 -41.51 -75.49 -55.80
C ASP A 80 -41.78 -74.77 -54.47
N ARG A 81 -42.95 -75.06 -53.87
CA ARG A 81 -43.38 -74.40 -52.63
C ARG A 81 -42.41 -74.60 -51.46
N ASN A 82 -41.76 -75.76 -51.38
CA ASN A 82 -40.87 -76.08 -50.27
C ASN A 82 -39.55 -75.31 -50.40
N ARG A 83 -38.99 -75.28 -51.61
CA ARG A 83 -37.77 -74.53 -51.92
C ARG A 83 -37.96 -73.02 -51.76
N LYS A 84 -39.13 -72.48 -52.13
CA LYS A 84 -39.49 -71.07 -51.82
C LYS A 84 -39.49 -70.79 -50.32
N ASN A 85 -40.04 -71.71 -49.53
CA ASN A 85 -40.07 -71.55 -48.08
C ASN A 85 -38.66 -71.61 -47.47
N GLU A 86 -37.82 -72.53 -47.92
CA GLU A 86 -36.42 -72.64 -47.47
C GLU A 86 -35.64 -71.35 -47.76
N GLU A 87 -35.72 -70.81 -48.98
CA GLU A 87 -35.03 -69.57 -49.33
C GLU A 87 -35.58 -68.35 -48.56
N LYS A 88 -36.90 -68.27 -48.34
CA LYS A 88 -37.49 -67.21 -47.50
C LYS A 88 -36.98 -67.30 -46.07
N VAL A 89 -36.87 -68.50 -45.50
CA VAL A 89 -36.29 -68.71 -44.16
C VAL A 89 -34.84 -68.24 -44.12
N THR A 90 -34.01 -68.61 -45.10
CA THR A 90 -32.61 -68.14 -45.19
C THR A 90 -32.51 -66.62 -45.26
N VAL A 91 -33.38 -65.96 -46.03
CA VAL A 91 -33.41 -64.49 -46.11
C VAL A 91 -33.81 -63.84 -44.77
N LEU A 92 -34.78 -64.42 -44.06
CA LEU A 92 -35.20 -63.94 -42.74
C LEU A 92 -34.12 -64.19 -41.67
N GLU A 93 -33.42 -65.32 -41.72
CA GLU A 93 -32.27 -65.60 -40.85
C GLU A 93 -31.16 -64.56 -41.07
N GLN A 94 -30.84 -64.25 -42.33
CA GLN A 94 -29.88 -63.18 -42.68
C GLN A 94 -30.35 -61.81 -42.20
N TYR A 95 -31.65 -61.50 -42.31
CA TYR A 95 -32.22 -60.27 -41.78
C TYR A 95 -32.04 -60.16 -40.27
N ILE A 96 -32.39 -61.23 -39.53
CA ILE A 96 -32.22 -61.28 -38.07
C ILE A 96 -30.74 -61.07 -37.71
N GLN A 97 -29.82 -61.75 -38.40
CA GLN A 97 -28.39 -61.63 -38.16
C GLN A 97 -27.89 -60.19 -38.34
N HIS A 98 -28.26 -59.51 -39.43
CA HIS A 98 -27.86 -58.12 -39.65
C HIS A 98 -28.45 -57.16 -38.61
N VAL A 99 -29.69 -57.39 -38.16
CA VAL A 99 -30.31 -56.57 -37.10
C VAL A 99 -29.56 -56.77 -35.77
N LEU A 100 -29.12 -58.00 -35.47
CA LEU A 100 -28.30 -58.27 -34.28
C LEU A 100 -26.94 -57.56 -34.36
N GLU A 101 -26.24 -57.65 -35.49
CA GLU A 101 -24.96 -56.95 -35.71
C GLU A 101 -25.09 -55.42 -35.61
N GLN A 102 -26.21 -54.86 -36.11
CA GLN A 102 -26.49 -53.44 -35.98
C GLN A 102 -26.74 -53.03 -34.52
N ASN A 103 -27.48 -53.85 -33.77
CA ASN A 103 -27.71 -53.60 -32.35
C ASN A 103 -26.39 -53.65 -31.56
N ASP A 104 -25.51 -54.61 -31.85
CA ASP A 104 -24.19 -54.70 -31.22
C ASP A 104 -23.33 -53.46 -31.51
N THR A 105 -23.33 -53.01 -32.77
CA THR A 105 -22.62 -51.78 -33.17
C THR A 105 -23.21 -50.55 -32.46
N PHE A 106 -24.54 -50.44 -32.41
CA PHE A 106 -25.21 -49.33 -31.74
C PHE A 106 -24.87 -49.29 -30.25
N VAL A 107 -24.97 -50.43 -29.54
CA VAL A 107 -24.60 -50.51 -28.13
C VAL A 107 -23.14 -50.13 -27.91
N SER A 108 -22.21 -50.60 -28.77
CA SER A 108 -20.80 -50.21 -28.68
C SER A 108 -20.61 -48.70 -28.82
N THR A 109 -21.20 -48.08 -29.85
CA THR A 109 -21.10 -46.63 -30.06
C THR A 109 -21.76 -45.84 -28.93
N MET A 110 -22.87 -46.33 -28.38
CA MET A 110 -23.55 -45.69 -27.25
C MET A 110 -22.67 -45.74 -25.99
N LEU A 111 -22.01 -46.86 -25.72
CA LEU A 111 -21.07 -46.99 -24.60
C LEU A 111 -19.84 -46.08 -24.79
N GLU A 112 -19.29 -46.00 -26.01
CA GLU A 112 -18.19 -45.07 -26.32
C GLU A 112 -18.61 -43.61 -26.08
N LEU A 113 -19.80 -43.20 -26.53
CA LEU A 113 -20.33 -41.86 -26.27
C LEU A 113 -20.58 -41.60 -24.78
N GLU A 114 -21.10 -42.58 -24.04
CA GLU A 114 -21.30 -42.47 -22.60
C GLU A 114 -19.96 -42.28 -21.89
N THR A 115 -18.95 -43.09 -22.22
CA THR A 115 -17.63 -43.00 -21.60
C THR A 115 -16.94 -41.66 -21.91
N GLU A 116 -17.02 -41.18 -23.14
CA GLU A 116 -16.51 -39.86 -23.54
C GLU A 116 -17.23 -38.73 -22.80
N ALA A 117 -18.57 -38.79 -22.71
CA ALA A 117 -19.35 -37.81 -21.95
C ALA A 117 -18.94 -37.78 -20.46
N GLN A 118 -18.78 -38.95 -19.85
CA GLN A 118 -18.29 -39.07 -18.47
C GLN A 118 -16.87 -38.50 -18.30
N GLN A 119 -15.98 -38.71 -19.26
CA GLN A 119 -14.63 -38.14 -19.25
C GLN A 119 -14.64 -36.61 -19.32
N ARG A 120 -15.47 -36.03 -20.21
CA ARG A 120 -15.64 -34.57 -20.33
C ARG A 120 -16.16 -33.95 -19.04
N VAL A 121 -17.14 -34.59 -18.39
CA VAL A 121 -17.67 -34.13 -17.10
C VAL A 121 -16.56 -34.12 -16.04
N LYS A 122 -15.81 -35.22 -15.89
CA LYS A 122 -14.69 -35.31 -14.94
C LYS A 122 -13.62 -34.24 -15.20
N GLN A 123 -13.31 -33.98 -16.46
CA GLN A 123 -12.36 -32.92 -16.83
C GLN A 123 -12.89 -31.54 -16.46
N MET A 124 -14.16 -31.26 -16.72
CA MET A 124 -14.82 -30.01 -16.40
C MET A 124 -14.86 -29.77 -14.88
N GLU A 125 -15.24 -30.77 -14.10
CA GLU A 125 -15.22 -30.72 -12.62
C GLU A 125 -13.82 -30.44 -12.08
N LYS A 126 -12.79 -31.08 -12.65
CA LYS A 126 -11.39 -30.83 -12.27
C LYS A 126 -10.98 -29.39 -12.56
N ARG A 127 -11.33 -28.85 -13.73
CA ARG A 127 -11.04 -27.46 -14.11
C ARG A 127 -11.78 -26.48 -13.21
N LEU A 128 -13.04 -26.74 -12.91
CA LEU A 128 -13.85 -25.90 -12.02
C LEU A 128 -13.26 -25.88 -10.60
N LYS A 129 -12.91 -27.04 -10.05
CA LYS A 129 -12.27 -27.14 -8.74
C LYS A 129 -10.93 -26.42 -8.69
N SER A 130 -10.11 -26.56 -9.73
CA SER A 130 -8.83 -25.84 -9.83
C SER A 130 -9.06 -24.33 -9.89
N SER A 131 -10.01 -23.87 -10.71
CA SER A 131 -10.34 -22.45 -10.84
C SER A 131 -10.83 -21.87 -9.52
N ALA A 132 -11.74 -22.56 -8.83
CA ALA A 132 -12.25 -22.13 -7.53
C ALA A 132 -11.14 -22.02 -6.48
N LYS A 133 -10.21 -22.98 -6.46
CA LYS A 133 -9.04 -22.97 -5.58
C LYS A 133 -8.14 -21.75 -5.88
N THR A 134 -7.79 -21.52 -7.14
CA THR A 134 -6.95 -20.38 -7.54
C THR A 134 -7.60 -19.04 -7.19
N THR A 135 -8.91 -18.89 -7.41
CA THR A 135 -9.64 -17.67 -7.02
C THR A 135 -9.60 -17.47 -5.51
N MET A 136 -9.80 -18.53 -4.72
CA MET A 136 -9.71 -18.45 -3.26
C MET A 136 -8.32 -18.02 -2.79
N GLU A 137 -7.25 -18.61 -3.33
CA GLU A 137 -5.87 -18.24 -3.02
C GLU A 137 -5.57 -16.78 -3.39
N ALA A 138 -6.05 -16.33 -4.56
CA ALA A 138 -5.89 -14.94 -4.98
C ALA A 138 -6.58 -13.96 -4.02
N VAL A 139 -7.80 -14.27 -3.57
CA VAL A 139 -8.53 -13.43 -2.59
C VAL A 139 -7.79 -13.35 -1.25
N ILE A 140 -7.24 -14.46 -0.77
CA ILE A 140 -6.44 -14.48 0.47
C ILE A 140 -5.20 -13.58 0.31
N ASN A 141 -4.45 -13.74 -0.78
CA ASN A 141 -3.24 -12.95 -1.03
C ASN A 141 -3.54 -11.45 -1.18
N VAL A 142 -4.64 -11.09 -1.84
CA VAL A 142 -5.09 -9.70 -1.95
C VAL A 142 -5.40 -9.12 -0.58
N HIS A 143 -6.09 -9.88 0.28
CA HIS A 143 -6.40 -9.44 1.63
C HIS A 143 -5.15 -9.25 2.51
N GLU A 144 -4.18 -10.16 2.40
CA GLU A 144 -2.89 -10.03 3.09
C GLU A 144 -2.10 -8.81 2.60
N CYS A 145 -2.08 -8.58 1.28
CA CYS A 145 -1.46 -7.40 0.68
C CYS A 145 -2.12 -6.10 1.16
N GLU A 146 -3.45 -6.05 1.20
CA GLU A 146 -4.21 -4.90 1.71
C GLU A 146 -3.87 -4.60 3.18
N LYS A 147 -3.78 -5.65 4.00
CA LYS A 147 -3.41 -5.52 5.41
C LYS A 147 -2.00 -4.95 5.58
N GLU A 148 -1.04 -5.45 4.80
CA GLU A 148 0.34 -4.96 4.84
C GLU A 148 0.44 -3.51 4.32
N MET A 149 -0.31 -3.18 3.28
CA MET A 149 -0.36 -1.82 2.74
C MET A 149 -0.92 -0.83 3.76
N ARG A 150 -1.97 -1.21 4.50
CA ARG A 150 -2.51 -0.40 5.61
C ARG A 150 -1.47 -0.18 6.70
N ARG A 151 -0.77 -1.24 7.11
CA ARG A 151 0.30 -1.17 8.12
C ARG A 151 1.42 -0.20 7.69
N LEU A 152 1.86 -0.29 6.44
CA LEU A 152 2.90 0.59 5.89
C LEU A 152 2.45 2.06 5.80
N VAL A 153 1.18 2.31 5.50
CA VAL A 153 0.62 3.67 5.50
C VAL A 153 0.62 4.26 6.91
N GLU A 154 0.20 3.49 7.92
CA GLU A 154 0.24 3.91 9.33
C GLU A 154 1.66 4.21 9.80
N GLU A 155 2.62 3.34 9.47
CA GLU A 155 4.04 3.54 9.78
C GLU A 155 4.61 4.78 9.10
N ARG A 156 4.27 5.02 7.82
CA ARG A 156 4.70 6.22 7.10
C ARG A 156 4.18 7.48 7.78
N LEU A 157 2.89 7.53 8.11
CA LEU A 157 2.28 8.69 8.76
C LEU A 157 2.92 8.96 10.14
N TYR A 158 3.25 7.90 10.88
CA TYR A 158 3.95 8.03 12.15
C TYR A 158 5.35 8.63 11.98
N ILE A 159 6.14 8.11 11.03
CA ILE A 159 7.48 8.64 10.74
C ILE A 159 7.42 10.08 10.24
N GLU A 160 6.44 10.42 9.41
CA GLU A 160 6.22 11.77 8.88
C GLU A 160 5.91 12.77 10.01
N SER A 161 5.09 12.37 11.00
CA SER A 161 4.87 13.16 12.21
C SER A 161 6.16 13.41 12.97
N LEU A 162 6.95 12.36 13.24
CA LEU A 162 8.23 12.50 13.95
C LEU A 162 9.23 13.38 13.20
N TYR A 163 9.25 13.28 11.87
CA TYR A 163 10.10 14.12 11.02
C TYR A 163 9.72 15.60 11.14
N ASN A 164 8.43 15.92 11.08
CA ASN A 164 7.93 17.28 11.23
C ASN A 164 8.25 17.86 12.60
N ASP A 165 8.06 17.09 13.67
CA ASP A 165 8.40 17.50 15.04
C ASP A 165 9.90 17.79 15.16
N ALA A 166 10.75 16.88 14.66
CA ALA A 166 12.21 17.06 14.66
C ALA A 166 12.64 18.29 13.83
N GLN A 167 11.98 18.54 12.70
CA GLN A 167 12.24 19.70 11.85
C GLN A 167 11.87 21.00 12.56
N GLN A 168 10.74 21.03 13.27
CA GLN A 168 10.33 22.18 14.07
C GLN A 168 11.34 22.47 15.18
N HIS A 169 11.72 21.45 15.95
CA HIS A 169 12.75 21.58 16.99
C HIS A 169 14.08 22.10 16.44
N LEU A 170 14.49 21.63 15.26
CA LEU A 170 15.69 22.11 14.60
C LEU A 170 15.58 23.58 14.19
N SER A 171 14.42 24.02 13.69
CA SER A 171 14.19 25.43 13.33
C SER A 171 14.31 26.33 14.56
N THR A 172 13.60 25.98 15.65
CA THR A 172 13.65 26.73 16.90
C THR A 172 15.06 26.81 17.46
N CYS A 173 15.81 25.70 17.46
CA CYS A 173 17.20 25.68 17.92
C CYS A 173 18.11 26.55 17.03
N LYS A 174 17.90 26.59 15.72
CA LYS A 174 18.65 27.47 14.80
C LYS A 174 18.37 28.95 15.06
N GLU A 175 17.10 29.31 15.27
CA GLU A 175 16.68 30.68 15.58
C GLU A 175 17.29 31.14 16.90
N GLU A 176 17.21 30.32 17.95
CA GLU A 176 17.84 30.59 19.25
C GLU A 176 19.36 30.73 19.12
N ASN A 177 20.01 29.84 18.35
CA ASN A 177 21.45 29.93 18.13
C ASN A 177 21.84 31.23 17.41
N SER A 178 21.05 31.66 16.41
CA SER A 178 21.27 32.93 15.72
C SER A 178 21.15 34.11 16.67
N PHE A 179 20.08 34.14 17.46
CA PHE A 179 19.86 35.19 18.46
C PHE A 179 21.02 35.29 19.46
N LEU A 180 21.49 34.15 19.99
CA LEU A 180 22.62 34.12 20.92
C LEU A 180 23.93 34.56 20.26
N ARG A 181 24.15 34.26 18.98
CA ARG A 181 25.32 34.74 18.25
C ARG A 181 25.30 36.26 18.09
N ASP A 182 24.14 36.83 17.73
CA ASP A 182 23.98 38.27 17.58
C ASP A 182 24.23 38.99 18.91
N GLN A 183 23.65 38.49 20.00
CA GLN A 183 23.91 39.02 21.35
C GLN A 183 25.40 38.91 21.73
N ASN A 184 26.05 37.78 21.42
CA ASN A 184 27.48 37.61 21.68
C ASN A 184 28.33 38.61 20.89
N CYS A 185 28.00 38.83 19.61
CA CYS A 185 28.65 39.84 18.78
C CYS A 185 28.48 41.25 19.36
N ASN A 186 27.28 41.60 19.81
CA ASN A 186 27.01 42.91 20.41
C ASN A 186 27.78 43.10 21.73
N LEU A 187 27.76 42.11 22.62
CA LEU A 187 28.54 42.15 23.86
C LEU A 187 30.05 42.21 23.60
N SER A 188 30.54 41.50 22.58
CA SER A 188 31.95 41.56 22.17
C SER A 188 32.33 42.96 21.70
N HIS A 189 31.45 43.62 20.92
CA HIS A 189 31.61 45.02 20.54
C HIS A 189 31.69 45.93 21.77
N ASP A 190 30.77 45.77 22.72
CA ASP A 190 30.73 46.55 23.96
C ASP A 190 32.01 46.40 24.79
N VAL A 191 32.56 45.19 24.88
CA VAL A 191 33.85 44.93 25.55
C VAL A 191 35.00 45.67 24.85
N GLN A 192 35.05 45.65 23.51
CA GLN A 192 36.09 46.37 22.76
C GLN A 192 35.97 47.88 22.93
N ALA A 193 34.74 48.38 22.92
CA ALA A 193 34.38 49.75 23.24
C ALA A 193 34.90 50.17 24.62
N LEU A 194 34.66 49.38 25.66
CA LEU A 194 35.18 49.63 27.01
C LEU A 194 36.72 49.60 27.06
N LEU A 195 37.34 48.62 26.41
CA LEU A 195 38.81 48.55 26.33
C LEU A 195 39.39 49.79 25.66
N HIS A 196 38.72 50.34 24.64
CA HIS A 196 39.12 51.58 23.99
C HIS A 196 39.06 52.77 24.93
N ILE A 197 37.95 52.95 25.68
CA ILE A 197 37.82 54.01 26.69
C ILE A 197 38.93 53.90 27.73
N ILE A 198 39.17 52.69 28.26
CA ILE A 198 40.22 52.45 29.27
C ILE A 198 41.59 52.81 28.70
N HIS A 199 41.89 52.39 27.47
CA HIS A 199 43.16 52.71 26.82
C HIS A 199 43.33 54.21 26.62
N HIS A 200 42.29 54.88 26.12
CA HIS A 200 42.26 56.32 25.94
C HIS A 200 42.50 57.06 27.26
N ALA A 201 41.73 56.73 28.31
CA ALA A 201 41.86 57.32 29.63
C ALA A 201 43.25 57.13 30.24
N ARG A 202 43.88 55.97 30.02
CA ARG A 202 45.28 55.73 30.44
C ARG A 202 46.29 56.60 29.69
N SER A 203 46.01 56.94 28.44
CA SER A 203 46.91 57.76 27.60
C SER A 203 46.75 59.27 27.85
N THR A 204 45.52 59.74 28.08
CA THR A 204 45.21 61.18 28.21
C THR A 204 44.99 61.62 29.65
N GLY A 205 44.76 60.67 30.58
CA GLY A 205 44.38 60.95 31.96
C GLY A 205 42.90 61.32 32.14
N HIS A 206 42.09 61.31 31.07
CA HIS A 206 40.69 61.74 31.11
C HIS A 206 39.75 60.59 30.69
N TRP A 207 38.70 60.35 31.48
CA TRP A 207 37.65 59.39 31.14
C TRP A 207 36.61 60.06 30.24
N GLU A 208 36.80 59.94 28.93
CA GLU A 208 35.86 60.46 27.94
C GLU A 208 35.00 59.34 27.36
N MET A 209 33.69 59.54 27.39
CA MET A 209 32.69 58.55 26.99
C MET A 209 32.02 58.90 25.65
N SER A 210 32.21 60.13 25.18
CA SER A 210 31.53 60.72 24.03
C SER A 210 31.85 60.04 22.69
N CYS A 211 32.89 59.20 22.63
CA CYS A 211 33.36 58.56 21.41
C CYS A 211 32.93 57.09 21.25
N VAL A 212 32.13 56.54 22.17
CA VAL A 212 31.81 55.10 22.18
C VAL A 212 30.32 54.87 22.42
N THR A 213 29.72 53.99 21.62
CA THR A 213 28.33 53.56 21.73
C THR A 213 28.27 52.10 22.14
N PHE A 214 27.47 51.78 23.16
CA PHE A 214 27.17 50.40 23.52
C PHE A 214 25.92 49.89 22.81
N CYS A 215 25.90 48.61 22.51
CA CYS A 215 24.82 47.90 21.84
C CYS A 215 23.88 47.20 22.83
N GLU A 216 24.42 46.50 23.83
CA GLU A 216 23.62 45.69 24.79
C GLU A 216 23.60 46.30 26.19
N VAL A 217 24.74 46.77 26.68
CA VAL A 217 24.84 47.35 28.03
C VAL A 217 24.62 48.85 28.01
N THR A 218 23.86 49.39 28.96
CA THR A 218 23.74 50.86 29.04
C THR A 218 24.94 51.48 29.75
N PRO A 219 25.32 52.72 29.40
CA PRO A 219 26.31 53.50 30.14
C PRO A 219 26.14 53.43 31.67
N GLU A 220 24.89 53.52 32.14
CA GLU A 220 24.55 53.52 33.56
C GLU A 220 24.79 52.15 34.22
N GLN A 221 24.65 51.06 33.48
CA GLN A 221 24.94 49.71 33.99
C GLN A 221 26.44 49.49 34.23
N VAL A 222 27.29 50.11 33.40
CA VAL A 222 28.74 49.92 33.50
C VAL A 222 29.37 50.90 34.50
N PHE A 223 28.95 52.16 34.49
CA PHE A 223 29.60 53.23 35.27
C PHE A 223 28.79 53.70 36.48
N GLY A 224 27.55 53.22 36.65
CA GLY A 224 26.61 53.66 37.67
C GLY A 224 25.84 54.94 37.28
N PRO A 225 24.89 55.40 38.11
CA PRO A 225 24.14 56.62 37.84
C PRO A 225 25.08 57.83 37.73
N VAL A 226 25.05 58.52 36.59
CA VAL A 226 25.86 59.72 36.37
C VAL A 226 25.35 60.84 37.29
N GLN A 227 25.96 61.00 38.45
CA GLN A 227 25.73 62.18 39.28
C GLN A 227 26.34 63.36 38.52
N SER A 228 25.48 64.25 38.02
CA SER A 228 25.94 65.50 37.41
C SER A 228 26.78 66.23 38.45
N ILE A 229 28.08 66.37 38.19
CA ILE A 229 29.00 67.19 38.98
C ILE A 229 28.70 68.66 38.64
N SER A 230 27.48 69.10 38.87
CA SER A 230 27.13 70.51 38.78
C SER A 230 27.72 71.21 40.00
N ASN A 231 28.90 71.80 39.82
CA ASN A 231 29.48 72.90 40.60
C ASN A 231 28.84 73.13 41.99
N VAL A 232 29.12 72.26 42.96
CA VAL A 232 29.03 72.66 44.36
C VAL A 232 30.30 73.44 44.66
N TYR A 233 30.25 74.75 44.38
CA TYR A 233 31.12 75.69 45.07
C TYR A 233 30.91 75.47 46.56
N VAL A 234 31.99 75.09 47.23
CA VAL A 234 32.12 74.98 48.68
C VAL A 234 31.66 76.29 49.30
N SER A 235 30.54 76.25 50.04
CA SER A 235 30.24 77.23 51.08
C SER A 235 29.95 76.44 52.34
N GLU A 236 30.96 76.39 53.21
CA GLU A 236 30.91 75.77 54.53
C GLU A 236 29.81 76.41 55.39
N SER A 237 28.99 75.57 56.03
CA SER A 237 28.47 75.83 57.38
C SER A 237 27.92 74.54 58.00
N PRO A 238 28.47 74.09 59.14
CA PRO A 238 27.97 72.93 59.88
C PRO A 238 27.09 73.37 61.06
N GLN A 239 25.82 72.94 61.07
CA GLN A 239 24.98 72.77 62.26
C GLN A 239 24.13 71.52 62.01
N SER A 240 24.49 70.36 62.59
CA SER A 240 23.93 69.83 63.84
C SER A 240 22.43 70.04 63.97
N GLU A 241 21.62 69.00 63.74
CA GLU A 241 20.71 68.53 64.79
C GLU A 241 20.12 67.16 64.47
N TYR A 242 20.17 66.36 65.52
CA TYR A 242 19.65 65.03 65.78
C TYR A 242 18.13 65.12 65.90
N ASP A 243 17.37 64.23 65.25
CA ASP A 243 16.05 63.89 65.81
C ASP A 243 15.55 62.48 65.46
N SER A 244 15.48 61.68 66.53
CA SER A 244 14.42 60.79 66.98
C SER A 244 13.56 60.04 65.95
N VAL A 245 13.78 58.72 65.93
CA VAL A 245 12.90 57.70 65.36
C VAL A 245 11.93 57.24 66.44
N GLU A 246 10.65 57.59 66.33
CA GLU A 246 9.56 56.85 66.99
C GLU A 246 8.23 57.06 66.26
N GLY A 247 7.56 55.98 65.84
CA GLY A 247 6.29 56.11 65.15
C GLY A 247 5.77 54.85 64.47
N ALA A 248 5.37 53.87 65.27
CA ALA A 248 4.56 52.72 64.87
C ALA A 248 3.29 53.11 64.09
N LYS A 249 2.85 52.25 63.15
CA LYS A 249 1.43 51.85 62.97
C LYS A 249 1.22 50.83 61.84
N LYS A 250 0.52 49.75 62.21
CA LYS A 250 -0.56 49.02 61.49
C LYS A 250 -0.19 48.37 60.15
N GLY A 251 -0.44 47.09 59.88
CA GLY A 251 -1.52 46.20 60.33
C GLY A 251 -2.55 46.04 59.21
N LEU A 252 -2.47 44.93 58.44
CA LEU A 252 -3.44 44.34 57.50
C LEU A 252 -2.72 43.09 56.90
N SER A 253 -3.04 41.81 57.13
CA SER A 253 -4.28 41.02 57.16
C SER A 253 -4.97 40.85 55.80
N SER A 254 -4.74 39.69 55.17
CA SER A 254 -5.68 38.81 54.43
C SER A 254 -4.84 37.68 53.79
N ASP A 255 -4.90 36.43 54.22
CA ASP A 255 -5.94 35.40 53.98
C ASP A 255 -5.94 34.78 52.57
N ILE A 256 -6.25 33.48 52.56
CA ILE A 256 -6.57 32.55 51.45
C ILE A 256 -5.34 31.71 50.99
N SER A 257 -5.14 30.46 51.43
CA SER A 257 -5.95 29.23 51.43
C SER A 257 -6.02 28.50 50.08
N SER A 258 -5.67 27.20 50.14
CA SER A 258 -6.02 26.10 49.23
C SER A 258 -5.24 26.06 47.89
N GLN A 259 -4.81 24.92 47.33
CA GLN A 259 -5.13 23.52 47.57
C GLN A 259 -4.14 22.61 46.78
N GLU A 260 -3.97 21.39 47.27
CA GLU A 260 -3.77 20.09 46.57
C GLU A 260 -3.36 20.07 45.08
N THR A 261 -2.29 19.30 44.78
CA THR A 261 -2.31 18.09 43.91
C THR A 261 -0.97 17.36 44.04
N THR A 262 -0.90 16.25 44.77
CA THR A 262 -0.65 14.89 44.24
C THR A 262 0.53 14.76 43.27
N ASP A 263 1.69 14.42 43.82
CA ASP A 263 2.81 13.84 43.08
C ASP A 263 2.37 12.50 42.45
N SER A 264 2.15 12.54 41.14
CA SER A 264 1.82 11.37 40.33
C SER A 264 2.99 11.10 39.39
N ASN A 265 3.74 10.04 39.69
CA ASN A 265 4.31 9.10 38.72
C ASN A 265 4.79 9.67 37.37
N THR A 266 6.03 10.15 37.31
CA THR A 266 6.82 10.08 36.08
C THR A 266 7.28 8.63 35.89
N SER A 267 6.35 7.81 35.41
CA SER A 267 6.64 6.47 34.89
C SER A 267 7.39 6.64 33.57
N SER A 268 8.68 6.36 33.62
CA SER A 268 9.54 6.20 32.45
C SER A 268 8.99 5.06 31.56
N PRO A 269 8.65 5.30 30.29
CA PRO A 269 8.31 4.21 29.40
C PRO A 269 9.60 3.45 29.07
N TYR A 270 9.68 2.24 29.60
CA TYR A 270 10.63 1.22 29.16
C TYR A 270 10.69 1.19 27.62
N MET A 271 11.87 1.46 27.09
CA MET A 271 12.28 1.04 25.75
C MET A 271 12.21 -0.49 25.71
N VAL A 272 11.07 -1.03 25.28
CA VAL A 272 10.96 -2.45 24.92
C VAL A 272 11.63 -2.59 23.56
N HIS A 273 12.88 -3.05 23.59
CA HIS A 273 13.56 -3.53 22.39
C HIS A 273 12.74 -4.65 21.75
N PRO A 274 12.50 -4.63 20.43
CA PRO A 274 11.93 -5.78 19.76
C PRO A 274 12.91 -6.96 19.88
N VAL A 275 12.38 -8.05 20.44
CA VAL A 275 13.04 -9.35 20.56
C VAL A 275 13.50 -9.81 19.18
N ARG A 276 14.81 -9.96 19.05
CA ARG A 276 15.48 -10.57 17.89
C ARG A 276 15.02 -12.03 17.82
N VAL A 277 14.16 -12.34 16.85
CA VAL A 277 13.76 -13.72 16.55
C VAL A 277 15.00 -14.45 16.04
N PRO A 278 15.36 -15.64 16.58
CA PRO A 278 16.47 -16.41 16.05
C PRO A 278 16.08 -16.93 14.67
N PHE A 279 16.90 -16.58 13.67
CA PHE A 279 16.96 -17.26 12.39
C PHE A 279 17.07 -18.76 12.66
N SER A 280 16.03 -19.50 12.28
CA SER A 280 16.06 -20.96 12.27
C SER A 280 16.92 -21.38 11.09
N ASP A 281 17.98 -22.13 11.38
CA ASP A 281 18.85 -22.76 10.40
C ASP A 281 18.03 -23.67 9.47
N ALA A 282 17.76 -23.18 8.27
CA ALA A 282 17.31 -24.01 7.16
C ALA A 282 18.51 -24.79 6.62
N ASN A 283 18.76 -25.94 7.26
CA ASN A 283 19.08 -27.23 6.66
C ASN A 283 19.49 -27.20 5.16
N SER A 284 20.76 -26.88 4.89
CA SER A 284 21.41 -27.08 3.60
C SER A 284 21.70 -28.57 3.41
N ASN A 285 20.70 -29.32 2.97
CA ASN A 285 20.87 -30.69 2.50
C ASN A 285 21.56 -30.64 1.13
N CYS A 286 22.90 -30.64 1.14
CA CYS A 286 23.72 -30.83 -0.05
C CYS A 286 23.53 -32.27 -0.56
N HIS A 287 22.52 -32.47 -1.41
CA HIS A 287 22.38 -33.68 -2.19
C HIS A 287 23.35 -33.66 -3.37
N SER A 288 24.16 -34.71 -3.40
CA SER A 288 25.09 -35.14 -4.42
C SER A 288 24.47 -35.14 -5.81
N CYS A 289 25.12 -34.49 -6.77
CA CYS A 289 25.04 -34.88 -8.18
C CYS A 289 26.43 -35.32 -8.62
N SER A 290 26.63 -36.64 -8.56
CA SER A 290 27.60 -37.36 -9.37
C SER A 290 27.10 -37.44 -10.82
N ASP A 291 28.07 -37.66 -11.71
CA ASP A 291 27.99 -38.27 -13.04
C ASP A 291 27.60 -37.42 -14.24
N GLY A 292 28.51 -37.45 -15.23
CA GLY A 292 28.28 -36.93 -16.57
C GLY A 292 29.52 -36.85 -17.47
N SER A 293 30.53 -37.72 -17.30
CA SER A 293 31.57 -37.90 -18.32
C SER A 293 31.12 -38.90 -19.39
N HIS A 294 30.69 -38.38 -20.54
CA HIS A 294 30.60 -39.12 -21.80
C HIS A 294 30.93 -38.13 -22.95
N THR A 295 32.12 -38.25 -23.54
CA THR A 295 32.35 -38.69 -24.94
C THR A 295 31.72 -37.80 -26.00
N GLU A 296 32.53 -36.96 -26.63
CA GLU A 296 33.00 -37.11 -28.03
C GLU A 296 34.29 -36.29 -28.25
#